data_AF-A0A1S2LH28-F1
#
_entry.id   AF-A0A1S2LH28-F1
#
_cell.length_a   1.000
_cell.length_b   1.000
_cell.length_c   1.000
_cell.angle_alpha   90.00
_cell.angle_beta   90.00
_cell.angle_gamma   90.00
#
_symmetry.space_group_name_H-M   'P 1'
#
loop_
_entity.id
_entity.type
_entity.pdbx_description
1 polymer ?
#
loop_
_entity_poly.entity_id
_entity_poly.type
_entity_poly.pdbx_seq_one_letter_code
_entity_poly.pdbx_strand_id
1 'polypeptide(L)' 'MKFETLTHIILGTTLTFFIVLTIYFLLRLLFAKKEKKDTFTVHFRRTGVITIVLFIVYMSWIFIKKTFL' A
#
# COMPACT_ATOMS: atom_id res chain seq x y z
N MET A 1 -6.17 -16.74 20.36
CA MET A 1 -5.46 -16.25 19.14
C MET A 1 -4.48 -15.17 19.59
N LYS A 2 -3.19 -15.28 19.27
CA LYS A 2 -2.18 -14.30 19.75
C LYS A 2 -2.42 -12.95 19.06
N PHE A 3 -2.33 -11.86 19.83
CA PHE A 3 -2.55 -10.49 19.35
C PHE A 3 -1.71 -10.16 18.10
N GLU A 4 -0.52 -10.76 18.04
CA GLU A 4 0.45 -10.68 16.95
C GLU A 4 -0.08 -11.20 15.61
N THR A 5 -0.80 -12.31 15.63
CA THR A 5 -1.39 -12.91 14.43
C THR A 5 -2.50 -12.00 13.90
N LEU A 6 -3.27 -11.39 14.81
CA LEU A 6 -4.35 -10.46 14.45
C LEU A 6 -3.79 -9.19 13.79
N THR A 7 -2.73 -8.60 14.35
CA THR A 7 -2.07 -7.42 13.77
C THR A 7 -1.48 -7.73 12.40
N HIS A 8 -0.87 -8.90 12.23
CA HIS A 8 -0.29 -9.31 10.95
C HIS A 8 -1.34 -9.48 9.86
N ILE A 9 -2.49 -10.09 10.20
CA ILE A 9 -3.62 -10.26 9.27
C ILE A 9 -4.18 -8.89 8.86
N ILE A 10 -4.42 -7.99 9.82
CA ILE A 10 -4.97 -6.64 9.56
C ILE A 10 -4.00 -5.82 8.70
N LEU A 11 -2.71 -5.82 9.03
CA LEU A 11 -1.70 -5.09 8.26
C LEU A 11 -1.53 -5.68 6.86
N GLY A 12 -1.49 -7.01 6.74
CA GLY A 12 -1.38 -7.70 5.46
C GLY A 12 -2.58 -7.45 4.54
N THR A 13 -3.80 -7.51 5.07
CA THR A 13 -5.02 -7.20 4.30
C THR A 13 -5.08 -5.73 3.89
N THR A 14 -4.72 -4.81 4.81
CA THR A 14 -4.66 -3.37 4.52
C THR A 14 -3.65 -3.09 3.40
N LEU A 15 -2.45 -3.66 3.49
CA LEU A 15 -1.40 -3.50 2.48
C LEU A 15 -1.86 -4.05 1.11
N THR A 16 -2.47 -5.23 1.11
CA THR A 16 -3.02 -5.84 -0.11
C THR A 16 -4.08 -4.95 -0.75
N PHE A 17 -4.98 -4.38 0.05
CA PHE A 17 -5.99 -3.44 -0.43
C PHE A 17 -5.35 -2.20 -1.08
N PHE A 18 -4.33 -1.61 -0.45
CA PHE A 18 -3.60 -0.46 -1.00
C PHE A 18 -2.86 -0.79 -2.30
N ILE A 19 -2.30 -2.00 -2.43
CA ILE A 19 -1.67 -2.47 -3.67
C ILE A 19 -2.72 -2.56 -4.79
N VAL A 20 -3.87 -3.19 -4.53
CA VAL A 20 -4.96 -3.30 -5.51
C VAL A 20 -5.46 -1.91 -5.93
N LEU A 21 -5.60 -0.99 -4.97
CA LEU A 21 -6.02 0.39 -5.22
C LEU A 21 -5.00 1.13 -6.10
N THR A 22 -3.71 0.93 -5.83
CA THR A 22 -2.59 1.51 -6.59
C THR A 22 -2.57 0.98 -8.03
N ILE A 23 -2.75 -0.34 -8.22
CA ILE A 23 -2.85 -0.98 -9.54
C ILE A 23 -4.08 -0.46 -10.29
N TYR A 24 -5.22 -0.33 -9.61
CA TYR A 24 -6.44 0.23 -10.21
C TYR A 24 -6.21 1.65 -10.74
N PHE A 25 -5.58 2.52 -9.95
CA PHE A 25 -5.24 3.87 -10.40
C PHE A 25 -4.21 3.88 -11.53
N LEU A 26 -3.23 2.96 -11.51
CA LEU A 26 -2.25 2.81 -12.58
C LEU A 26 -2.92 2.43 -13.91
N LEU A 27 -3.80 1.42 -13.90
CA LEU A 27 -4.55 1.01 -15.08
C LEU A 27 -5.40 2.18 -15.60
N ARG A 28 -6.09 2.88 -14.70
CA ARG A 28 -6.93 4.02 -15.08
C ARG A 28 -6.10 5.16 -15.68
N LEU A 29 -4.87 5.38 -15.20
CA LEU A 29 -3.93 6.34 -15.76
C LEU A 29 -3.47 5.95 -17.19
N LEU A 30 -3.18 4.67 -17.41
CA LEU A 30 -2.76 4.14 -18.72
C LEU A 30 -3.88 4.27 -19.77
N PHE A 31 -5.12 3.98 -19.38
CA PHE A 31 -6.28 4.00 -20.29
C PHE A 31 -7.08 5.32 -20.31
N ALA A 32 -6.77 6.31 -19.46
CA ALA A 32 -7.48 7.59 -19.43
C ALA A 32 -7.12 8.50 -20.63
N LYS A 33 -8.11 9.27 -21.11
CA LYS A 33 -7.88 10.38 -22.06
C LYS A 33 -6.96 11.43 -21.45
N LYS A 34 -6.11 12.07 -22.28
CA LYS A 34 -5.05 13.03 -21.86
C LYS A 34 -5.55 14.10 -20.87
N GLU A 35 -6.76 14.62 -21.08
CA GLU A 35 -7.37 15.67 -20.25
C GLU A 35 -7.62 15.27 -18.78
N LYS A 36 -7.72 13.97 -18.48
CA LYS A 36 -7.91 13.48 -17.11
C LYS A 36 -6.66 12.85 -16.51
N LYS A 37 -5.57 12.73 -17.27
CA LYS A 37 -4.35 12.05 -16.81
C LYS A 37 -3.69 12.79 -15.65
N ASP A 38 -3.70 14.11 -15.63
CA ASP A 38 -3.09 14.87 -14.53
C ASP A 38 -3.76 14.58 -13.18
N THR A 39 -5.09 14.57 -13.14
CA THR A 39 -5.85 14.24 -11.92
C THR A 39 -5.54 12.83 -11.42
N PHE A 40 -5.49 11.85 -12.34
CA PHE A 40 -5.16 10.47 -11.97
C PHE A 40 -3.68 10.29 -11.58
N THR A 41 -2.77 11.09 -12.14
CA THR A 41 -1.34 11.05 -11.79
C THR A 41 -1.12 11.50 -10.35
N VAL A 42 -1.80 12.57 -9.93
CA VAL A 42 -1.74 13.07 -8.55
C VAL A 42 -2.28 12.03 -7.56
N HIS A 43 -3.42 11.41 -7.87
CA HIS A 43 -3.98 10.34 -7.03
C HIS A 43 -3.08 9.10 -7.01
N PHE A 44 -2.56 8.66 -8.15
CA PHE A 44 -1.64 7.53 -8.24
C PHE A 44 -0.37 7.77 -7.41
N ARG A 45 0.27 8.94 -7.55
CA ARG A 45 1.45 9.31 -6.74
C ARG A 45 1.14 9.29 -5.25
N ARG A 46 0.04 9.90 -4.82
CA ARG A 46 -0.36 9.93 -3.41
C ARG A 46 -0.59 8.53 -2.86
N THR A 47 -1.32 7.70 -3.59
CA THR A 47 -1.63 6.31 -3.18
C THR A 47 -0.37 5.43 -3.17
N GLY A 48 0.49 5.58 -4.17
CA GLY A 48 1.77 4.89 -4.25
C GLY A 48 2.71 5.25 -3.11
N VAL A 49 2.84 6.54 -2.77
CA VAL A 49 3.65 6.99 -1.63
C VAL A 49 3.11 6.40 -0.32
N ILE A 50 1.80 6.47 -0.08
CA ILE A 50 1.16 5.89 1.11
C ILE A 50 1.44 4.39 1.20
N THR A 51 1.34 3.67 0.08
CA THR A 51 1.60 2.22 0.02
C THR A 51 3.05 1.89 0.35
N ILE A 52 4.01 2.66 -0.17
CA ILE A 52 5.45 2.49 0.12
C ILE A 52 5.73 2.75 1.59
N VAL A 53 5.16 3.82 2.17
CA VAL A 53 5.33 4.14 3.59
C VAL A 53 4.77 3.03 4.47
N LEU A 54 3.56 2.54 4.19
CA LEU A 54 2.95 1.41 4.90
C LEU A 54 3.80 0.14 4.80
N PHE A 55 4.36 -0.14 3.62
CA PHE A 55 5.23 -1.28 3.41
C PHE A 55 6.51 -1.19 4.25
N ILE A 56 7.17 -0.03 4.27
CA ILE A 56 8.38 0.19 5.06
C ILE A 56 8.08 0.05 6.55
N VAL A 57 6.99 0.64 7.05
CA VAL A 57 6.57 0.53 8.45
C VAL A 57 6.33 -0.93 8.83
N TYR A 58 5.62 -1.68 7.97
CA TYR A 58 5.35 -3.10 8.19
C TYR A 58 6.63 -3.94 8.20
N MET A 59 7.54 -3.73 7.24
CA MET A 59 8.82 -4.46 7.18
C MET A 59 9.72 -4.12 8.36
N SER A 60 9.82 -2.85 8.75
CA SER A 60 10.57 -2.42 9.94
C SER A 60 10.01 -3.03 11.22
N TRP A 61 8.68 -3.08 11.37
CA TRP A 61 8.03 -3.74 12.50
C TRP A 61 8.35 -5.23 12.57
N ILE A 62 8.26 -5.95 11.44
CA ILE A 62 8.63 -7.37 11.37
C ILE A 62 10.11 -7.56 11.71
N PHE A 63 10.98 -6.70 11.19
CA PHE A 63 12.42 -6.77 11.41
C PHE A 63 12.79 -6.58 12.89
N ILE A 64 12.22 -5.57 13.54
CA ILE A 64 12.38 -5.33 14.98
C ILE A 64 11.89 -6.55 15.76
N LYS A 65 10.70 -7.07 15.45
CA LYS A 65 10.19 -8.28 16.11
C LYS A 65 11.13 -9.46 15.95
N LYS A 66 11.62 -9.72 14.74
CA LYS A 66 12.50 -10.87 14.45
C LYS A 66 13.89 -10.73 15.08
N THR A 67 14.30 -9.50 15.45
CA THR A 67 15.60 -9.24 16.08
C THR A 67 15.54 -9.32 17.61
N PHE A 68 14.38 -9.06 18.21
CA PHE A 68 14.18 -9.03 19.67
C PHE A 68 13.45 -10.26 20.25
N LEU A 69 12.86 -11.13 19.41
CA LEU A 69 12.28 -12.44 19.76
C LEU A 69 13.11 -13.57 19.18
#